data_AF-A0A0G0AWK4-F1
#
_entry.id   AF-A0A0G0AWK4-F1
#
_cell.length_a   1.000
_cell.length_b   1.000
_cell.length_c   1.000
_cell.angle_alpha   90.00
_cell.angle_beta   90.00
_cell.angle_gamma   90.00
#
_symmetry.space_group_name_H-M   'P 1'
#
loop_
_entity.id
_entity.type
_entity.pdbx_description
1 polymer ?
#
loop_
_entity_poly.entity_id
_entity_poly.type
_entity_poly.pdbx_seq_one_letter_code
_entity_poly.pdbx_strand_id
1 'polypeptide(L)'
;MNSLEKGKKALLLVEAKKWLLSEKSKKTIYSSEIVKKICDIPYRRLSDWDRKDILPHQEREGVEGWRTFSFCDIFIIKIVSLLRNNGYSVGNIQNIYNWLSMHEKADSVVNNALHSNKNMYIATDMRTKHEVLTKNDFDKIPELCESSLFMFSLNSIFEELFKKMKIYY
;
A
#
# COMPACT_ATOMS: atom_id res chain seq x y z
N MET A 1 -24.94 -0.83 -4.06
CA MET A 1 -24.13 0.12 -4.85
C MET A 1 -24.80 0.31 -6.21
N ASN A 2 -25.31 1.51 -6.48
CA ASN A 2 -26.08 1.79 -7.70
C ASN A 2 -25.14 2.00 -8.92
N SER A 3 -25.72 2.06 -10.13
CA SER A 3 -24.95 2.20 -11.38
C SER A 3 -24.07 3.48 -11.40
N LEU A 4 -24.59 4.56 -10.81
CA LEU A 4 -23.90 5.85 -10.73
C LEU A 4 -22.66 5.80 -9.82
N GLU A 5 -22.76 5.13 -8.67
CA GLU A 5 -21.63 4.92 -7.75
C GLU A 5 -20.53 4.06 -8.38
N LYS A 6 -20.91 3.02 -9.13
CA LYS A 6 -19.96 2.20 -9.91
C LYS A 6 -19.20 3.05 -10.92
N GLY A 7 -19.90 3.92 -11.66
CA GLY A 7 -19.28 4.82 -12.64
C GLY A 7 -18.30 5.81 -12.01
N LYS A 8 -18.68 6.45 -10.91
CA LYS A 8 -17.80 7.38 -10.18
C LYS A 8 -16.53 6.71 -9.66
N LYS A 9 -16.68 5.49 -9.12
CA LYS A 9 -15.55 4.70 -8.61
C LYS A 9 -14.56 4.33 -9.73
N ALA A 10 -15.08 3.87 -10.87
CA ALA A 10 -14.27 3.53 -12.03
C ALA A 10 -13.50 4.76 -12.57
N LEU A 11 -14.16 5.92 -12.68
CA LEU A 11 -13.51 7.15 -13.12
C LEU A 11 -12.35 7.55 -12.20
N LEU A 12 -12.60 7.51 -10.89
CA LEU A 12 -11.58 7.85 -9.90
C LEU A 12 -10.35 6.93 -9.96
N LEU A 13 -10.56 5.63 -10.15
CA LEU A 13 -9.47 4.67 -10.31
C LEU A 13 -8.65 4.96 -11.59
N VAL A 14 -9.31 5.34 -12.69
CA VAL A 14 -8.62 5.74 -13.93
C VAL A 14 -7.77 6.99 -13.71
N GLU A 15 -8.31 8.01 -13.03
CA GLU A 15 -7.56 9.21 -12.67
C GLU A 15 -6.37 8.91 -11.75
N ALA A 16 -6.59 8.06 -10.74
CA ALA A 16 -5.55 7.63 -9.82
C ALA A 16 -4.39 6.98 -10.58
N LYS A 17 -4.70 6.03 -11.48
CA LYS A 17 -3.69 5.37 -12.31
C LYS A 17 -2.94 6.35 -13.19
N LYS A 18 -3.64 7.25 -13.89
CA LYS A 18 -3.00 8.28 -14.72
C LYS A 18 -2.04 9.15 -13.92
N TRP A 19 -2.46 9.58 -12.73
CA TRP A 19 -1.61 10.39 -11.86
C TRP A 19 -0.40 9.60 -11.37
N LEU A 20 -0.59 8.38 -10.87
CA LEU A 20 0.48 7.52 -10.35
C LEU A 20 1.52 7.14 -11.40
N LEU A 21 1.11 7.02 -12.66
CA LEU A 21 2.01 6.75 -13.78
C LEU A 21 2.74 8.00 -14.29
N SER A 22 2.38 9.20 -13.83
CA SER A 22 2.98 10.44 -14.31
C SER A 22 4.39 10.66 -13.73
N GLU A 23 5.26 11.30 -14.52
CA GLU A 23 6.60 11.71 -14.07
C GLU A 23 6.55 12.64 -12.85
N LYS A 24 5.49 13.45 -12.73
CA LYS A 24 5.26 14.29 -11.56
C LYS A 24 5.12 13.42 -10.30
N SER A 25 4.30 12.37 -10.35
CA SER A 25 4.08 11.48 -9.20
C SER A 25 5.36 10.75 -8.80
N LYS A 26 6.12 10.23 -9.77
CA LYS A 26 7.40 9.53 -9.51
C LYS A 26 8.43 10.40 -8.78
N LYS A 27 8.47 11.70 -9.08
CA LYS A 27 9.36 12.67 -8.43
C LYS A 27 8.78 13.26 -7.14
N THR A 28 7.51 12.96 -6.82
CA THR A 28 6.90 13.54 -5.64
C THR A 28 7.32 12.76 -4.40
N ILE A 29 7.93 13.49 -3.48
CA ILE A 29 8.23 13.03 -2.13
C ILE A 29 7.22 13.61 -1.13
N TYR A 30 6.86 12.82 -0.13
CA TYR A 30 5.88 13.17 0.88
C TYR A 30 6.54 13.31 2.25
N SER A 31 6.18 14.34 3.00
CA SER A 31 6.63 14.49 4.38
C SER A 31 5.86 13.56 5.32
N SER A 32 6.47 13.24 6.46
CA SER A 32 5.82 12.50 7.55
C SER A 32 4.43 13.03 7.90
N GLU A 33 4.23 14.35 7.86
CA GLU A 33 2.95 14.99 8.20
C GLU A 33 1.85 14.67 7.18
N ILE A 34 2.19 14.63 5.90
CA ILE A 34 1.27 14.24 4.84
C ILE A 34 0.97 12.73 4.94
N VAL A 35 2.00 11.91 5.16
CA VAL A 35 1.86 10.44 5.26
C VAL A 35 0.90 10.04 6.38
N LYS A 36 0.99 10.67 7.56
CA LYS A 36 0.06 10.42 8.68
C LYS A 36 -1.40 10.58 8.27
N LYS A 37 -1.69 11.66 7.54
CA LYS A 37 -3.05 12.01 7.12
C LYS A 37 -3.55 11.08 6.02
N ILE A 38 -2.67 10.71 5.08
CA ILE A 38 -3.02 9.77 4.00
C ILE A 38 -3.23 8.35 4.55
N CYS A 39 -2.41 7.91 5.50
CA CYS A 39 -2.44 6.53 6.02
C CYS A 39 -3.34 6.34 7.25
N ASP A 40 -3.97 7.41 7.74
CA ASP A 40 -4.75 7.44 9.00
C ASP A 40 -3.97 6.89 10.19
N ILE A 41 -2.72 7.30 10.34
CA ILE A 41 -1.85 6.86 11.43
C ILE A 41 -1.46 8.03 12.34
N PRO A 42 -1.52 7.87 13.67
CA PRO A 42 -1.01 8.87 14.60
C PRO A 42 0.50 9.07 14.44
N TYR A 43 1.00 10.28 14.69
CA TYR A 43 2.44 10.58 14.60
C TYR A 43 3.30 9.64 15.43
N ARG A 44 2.88 9.38 16.67
CA ARG A 44 3.60 8.50 17.59
C ARG A 44 3.77 7.09 17.02
N ARG A 45 2.78 6.60 16.26
CA ARG A 45 2.82 5.28 15.63
C ARG A 45 3.81 5.26 14.47
N LEU A 46 3.77 6.27 13.60
CA LEU A 46 4.75 6.40 12.52
C LEU A 46 6.18 6.50 13.07
N SER A 47 6.41 7.31 14.10
CA SER A 47 7.72 7.45 14.75
C SER A 47 8.18 6.19 15.50
N ASP A 48 7.27 5.44 16.12
CA ASP A 48 7.60 4.15 16.74
C ASP A 48 8.01 3.10 15.71
N TRP A 49 7.31 3.05 14.56
CA TRP A 49 7.68 2.17 13.44
C TRP A 49 9.01 2.57 12.81
N ASP A 50 9.26 3.88 12.71
CA ASP A 50 10.53 4.43 12.23
C ASP A 50 11.71 3.96 13.09
N ARG A 51 11.59 4.06 14.41
CA ARG A 51 12.62 3.63 15.38
C ARG A 51 12.83 2.12 15.43
N LYS A 52 11.86 1.34 14.97
CA LYS A 52 11.89 -0.12 14.96
C LYS A 52 12.25 -0.70 13.59
N ASP A 53 12.65 0.15 12.64
CA ASP A 53 13.02 -0.25 11.28
C ASP A 53 11.90 -0.98 10.52
N ILE A 54 10.64 -0.67 10.88
CA ILE A 54 9.42 -1.17 10.22
C ILE A 54 9.03 -0.25 9.05
N LEU A 55 9.80 0.82 8.79
CA LEU A 55 9.59 1.73 7.66
C LEU A 55 10.70 1.58 6.61
N PRO A 56 10.35 1.65 5.30
CA PRO A 56 11.30 1.40 4.21
C PRO A 56 12.48 2.35 4.32
N HIS A 57 13.71 1.83 4.31
CA HIS A 57 14.91 2.64 4.50
C HIS A 57 15.05 3.65 3.35
N GLN A 58 14.70 4.90 3.61
CA GLN A 58 14.86 5.99 2.65
C GLN A 58 15.82 7.03 3.21
N GLU A 59 16.44 7.74 2.26
CA GLU A 59 17.33 8.86 2.51
C GLU A 59 16.61 9.95 3.30
N ARG A 60 17.29 10.50 4.31
CA ARG A 60 16.85 11.70 5.01
C ARG A 60 17.38 12.89 4.22
N GLU A 61 16.51 13.81 3.83
CA GLU A 61 16.96 15.03 3.14
C GLU A 61 17.27 16.16 4.14
N GLY A 62 18.37 16.87 3.88
CA GLY A 62 18.74 18.14 4.54
C GLY A 62 19.45 18.01 5.89
N VAL A 63 19.90 19.16 6.41
CA VAL A 63 20.70 19.30 7.65
C VAL A 63 19.91 18.86 8.90
N GLU A 64 18.58 18.93 8.86
CA GLU A 64 17.69 18.52 9.97
C GLU A 64 17.26 17.04 9.89
N GLY A 65 17.53 16.34 8.78
CA GLY A 65 17.29 14.89 8.66
C GLY A 65 15.81 14.48 8.56
N TRP A 66 14.98 15.28 7.89
CA TRP A 66 13.55 14.97 7.73
C TRP A 66 13.34 13.75 6.84
N ARG A 67 12.45 12.85 7.28
CA ARG A 67 12.09 11.66 6.51
C ARG A 67 11.07 12.01 5.44
N THR A 68 11.44 11.72 4.20
CA THR A 68 10.59 11.77 3.02
C THR A 68 10.15 10.35 2.66
N PHE A 69 9.05 10.26 1.92
CA PHE A 69 8.44 9.00 1.52
C PHE A 69 8.01 9.07 0.05
N SER A 70 8.28 8.03 -0.71
CA SER A 70 7.72 7.79 -2.03
C SER A 70 6.27 7.30 -1.95
N PHE A 71 5.60 7.20 -3.10
CA PHE A 71 4.28 6.56 -3.17
C PHE A 71 4.33 5.09 -2.70
N CYS A 72 5.38 4.35 -3.04
CA CYS A 72 5.52 2.95 -2.66
C CYS A 72 5.67 2.79 -1.14
N ASP A 73 6.37 3.72 -0.47
CA ASP A 73 6.44 3.71 0.99
C ASP A 73 5.07 3.99 1.61
N ILE A 74 4.32 4.97 1.08
CA ILE A 74 2.96 5.24 1.51
C ILE A 74 2.07 4.02 1.31
N PHE A 75 2.21 3.32 0.19
CA PHE A 75 1.49 2.10 -0.09
C PHE A 75 1.79 1.03 0.97
N ILE A 76 3.06 0.76 1.26
CA ILE A 76 3.48 -0.19 2.30
C ILE A 76 2.91 0.22 3.68
N ILE A 77 3.07 1.49 4.06
CA ILE A 77 2.56 2.03 5.34
C ILE A 77 1.05 1.87 5.43
N LYS A 78 0.32 2.06 4.33
CA LYS A 78 -1.13 1.85 4.28
C LYS A 78 -1.50 0.38 4.50
N ILE A 79 -0.77 -0.56 3.88
CA ILE A 79 -0.96 -1.99 4.13
C ILE A 79 -0.74 -2.32 5.61
N VAL A 80 0.39 -1.87 6.16
CA VAL A 80 0.75 -2.09 7.57
C VAL A 80 -0.31 -1.50 8.51
N SER A 81 -0.80 -0.29 8.21
CA SER A 81 -1.89 0.37 8.96
C SER A 81 -3.18 -0.43 8.92
N LEU A 82 -3.58 -0.90 7.73
CA LEU A 82 -4.78 -1.75 7.57
C LEU A 82 -4.66 -3.04 8.38
N LEU A 83 -3.52 -3.73 8.32
CA LEU A 83 -3.30 -4.95 9.09
C LEU A 83 -3.34 -4.68 10.60
N ARG A 84 -2.72 -3.59 11.06
CA ARG A 84 -2.79 -3.20 12.47
C ARG A 84 -4.20 -2.92 12.94
N ASN A 85 -4.98 -2.20 12.15
CA ASN A 85 -6.36 -1.86 12.51
C ASN A 85 -7.27 -3.10 12.52
N ASN A 86 -6.91 -4.16 11.80
CA ASN A 86 -7.58 -5.46 11.85
C ASN A 86 -7.04 -6.39 12.95
N GLY A 87 -6.20 -5.90 13.87
CA GLY A 87 -5.76 -6.64 15.06
C GLY A 87 -4.54 -7.54 14.88
N TYR A 88 -3.85 -7.51 13.72
CA TYR A 88 -2.67 -8.33 13.52
C TYR A 88 -1.48 -7.88 14.39
N SER A 89 -0.70 -8.86 14.87
CA SER A 89 0.49 -8.65 15.69
C SER A 89 1.61 -7.94 14.92
N VAL A 90 2.55 -7.32 15.63
CA VAL A 90 3.73 -6.68 15.00
C VAL A 90 4.53 -7.71 14.20
N GLY A 91 4.73 -8.91 14.76
CA GLY A 91 5.49 -9.97 14.10
C GLY A 91 4.88 -10.40 12.76
N ASN A 92 3.55 -10.61 12.72
CA ASN A 92 2.84 -10.95 11.49
C ASN A 92 2.95 -9.85 10.42
N ILE A 93 2.94 -8.60 10.86
CA ILE A 93 3.08 -7.43 9.98
C ILE A 93 4.50 -7.31 9.46
N GLN A 94 5.50 -7.63 10.28
CA GLN A 94 6.90 -7.58 9.88
C GLN A 94 7.16 -8.52 8.69
N ASN A 95 6.52 -9.68 8.63
CA ASN A 95 6.68 -10.62 7.51
C ASN A 95 6.19 -10.01 6.19
N ILE A 96 4.99 -9.42 6.19
CA ILE A 96 4.45 -8.74 4.99
C ILE A 96 5.26 -7.52 4.63
N TYR A 97 5.66 -6.73 5.64
CA TYR A 97 6.52 -5.59 5.43
C TYR A 97 7.83 -6.02 4.76
N ASN A 98 8.51 -7.02 5.30
CA ASN A 98 9.76 -7.54 4.73
C ASN A 98 9.54 -8.01 3.29
N TRP A 99 8.44 -8.72 3.01
CA TRP A 99 8.09 -9.16 1.66
C TRP A 99 7.86 -7.99 0.69
N LEU A 100 7.16 -6.93 1.11
CA LEU A 100 6.92 -5.75 0.27
C LEU A 100 8.19 -4.88 0.11
N SER A 101 8.99 -4.78 1.16
CA SER A 101 10.16 -3.89 1.26
C SER A 101 11.43 -4.48 0.64
N MET A 102 11.42 -5.76 0.24
CA MET A 102 12.44 -6.27 -0.68
C MET A 102 12.45 -5.37 -1.93
N HIS A 103 13.59 -4.76 -2.22
CA HIS A 103 13.79 -3.50 -2.96
C HIS A 103 13.14 -3.34 -4.35
N GLU A 104 12.41 -4.34 -4.85
CA GLU A 104 11.71 -4.29 -6.13
C GLU A 104 10.26 -4.81 -6.04
N LYS A 105 9.86 -5.38 -4.89
CA LYS A 105 8.58 -6.05 -4.78
C LYS A 105 7.44 -5.05 -4.70
N ALA A 106 7.49 -4.07 -3.81
CA ALA A 106 6.46 -3.02 -3.74
C ALA A 106 6.34 -2.28 -5.08
N ASP A 107 7.46 -1.89 -5.69
CA ASP A 107 7.47 -1.22 -7.00
C ASP A 107 6.85 -2.11 -8.08
N SER A 108 7.25 -3.38 -8.16
CA SER A 108 6.68 -4.34 -9.11
C SER A 108 5.18 -4.54 -8.90
N VAL A 109 4.74 -4.70 -7.64
CA VAL A 109 3.32 -4.87 -7.30
C VAL A 109 2.51 -3.63 -7.68
N VAL A 110 3.00 -2.44 -7.34
CA VAL A 110 2.36 -1.17 -7.70
C VAL A 110 2.32 -1.02 -9.22
N ASN A 111 3.46 -1.15 -9.91
CA ASN A 111 3.54 -1.01 -11.36
C ASN A 111 2.63 -2.00 -12.10
N ASN A 112 2.63 -3.27 -11.70
CA ASN A 112 1.76 -4.29 -12.29
C ASN A 112 0.28 -3.93 -12.10
N ALA A 113 -0.10 -3.48 -10.90
CA ALA A 113 -1.48 -3.12 -10.62
C ALA A 113 -1.93 -1.85 -11.33
N LEU A 114 -1.03 -0.88 -11.55
CA LEU A 114 -1.32 0.33 -12.31
C LEU A 114 -1.50 0.05 -13.80
N HIS A 115 -0.65 -0.76 -14.41
CA HIS A 115 -0.71 -1.09 -15.84
C HIS A 115 -1.73 -2.19 -16.18
N SER A 116 -2.13 -3.00 -15.20
CA SER A 116 -3.12 -4.06 -15.40
C SER A 116 -4.55 -3.51 -15.41
N ASN A 117 -5.37 -3.98 -16.35
CA ASN A 117 -6.82 -3.77 -16.33
C ASN A 117 -7.57 -4.74 -15.40
N LYS A 118 -6.84 -5.65 -14.72
CA LYS A 118 -7.41 -6.65 -13.82
C LYS A 118 -7.44 -6.11 -12.39
N ASN A 119 -8.43 -6.57 -11.63
CA ASN A 119 -8.42 -6.39 -10.17
C ASN A 119 -7.35 -7.32 -9.60
N MET A 120 -6.36 -6.73 -8.94
CA MET A 120 -5.28 -7.44 -8.26
C MET A 120 -5.47 -7.39 -6.75
N TYR A 121 -5.02 -8.44 -6.08
CA TYR A 121 -5.19 -8.66 -4.66
C TYR A 121 -3.86 -9.08 -4.07
N ILE A 122 -3.50 -8.58 -2.88
CA ILE A 122 -2.48 -9.24 -2.07
C ILE A 122 -3.18 -10.28 -1.22
N ALA A 123 -2.67 -11.51 -1.28
CA ALA A 123 -3.13 -12.66 -0.53
C ALA A 123 -1.99 -13.15 0.38
N THR A 124 -2.28 -13.40 1.66
CA THR A 124 -1.23 -13.67 2.64
C THR A 124 -1.72 -14.51 3.81
N ASP A 125 -0.88 -15.45 4.26
CA ASP A 125 -1.05 -16.22 5.50
C ASP A 125 -0.49 -15.50 6.75
N MET A 126 0.08 -14.30 6.54
CA MET A 126 0.78 -13.46 7.52
C MET A 126 2.10 -14.05 8.08
N ARG A 127 2.51 -15.24 7.65
CA ARG A 127 3.64 -15.99 8.21
C ARG A 127 4.71 -16.29 7.16
N THR A 128 4.34 -16.98 6.09
CA THR A 128 5.28 -17.59 5.15
C THR A 128 4.93 -17.39 3.68
N LYS A 129 3.65 -17.17 3.36
CA LYS A 129 3.14 -17.11 1.99
C LYS A 129 2.52 -15.75 1.73
N HIS A 130 3.03 -15.07 0.71
CA HIS A 130 2.58 -13.76 0.27
C HIS A 130 2.58 -13.70 -1.25
N GLU A 131 1.41 -13.48 -1.84
CA GLU A 131 1.25 -13.48 -3.29
C GLU A 131 0.39 -12.32 -3.77
N VAL A 132 0.58 -11.97 -5.04
CA VAL A 132 -0.33 -11.08 -5.76
C VAL A 132 -1.13 -11.90 -6.74
N LEU A 133 -2.45 -11.87 -6.56
CA LEU A 133 -3.40 -12.69 -7.30
C LEU A 133 -4.31 -11.81 -8.15
N THR A 134 -4.80 -12.37 -9.24
CA THR A 134 -6.00 -11.89 -9.91
C THR A 134 -7.19 -12.80 -9.57
N LYS A 135 -8.41 -12.41 -9.95
CA LYS A 135 -9.58 -13.27 -9.75
C LYS A 135 -9.43 -14.66 -10.38
N ASN A 136 -8.67 -14.78 -11.47
CA ASN A 136 -8.46 -16.06 -12.15
C ASN A 136 -7.50 -16.99 -11.38
N ASP A 137 -6.80 -16.46 -10.37
CA ASP A 137 -5.87 -17.23 -9.54
C ASP A 137 -6.53 -17.71 -8.24
N PHE A 138 -7.82 -17.43 -8.03
CA PHE A 138 -8.50 -17.74 -6.77
C PHE A 138 -8.63 -19.25 -6.51
N ASP A 139 -8.62 -20.06 -7.56
CA ASP A 139 -8.62 -21.52 -7.40
C ASP A 139 -7.31 -22.06 -6.80
N LYS A 140 -6.24 -21.26 -6.80
CA LYS A 140 -4.95 -21.57 -6.17
C LYS A 140 -4.91 -21.19 -4.68
N ILE A 141 -5.92 -20.49 -4.18
CA ILE A 141 -5.99 -20.04 -2.78
C ILE A 141 -5.90 -21.20 -1.77
N PRO A 142 -6.54 -22.36 -1.97
CA PRO A 142 -6.41 -23.48 -1.04
C PRO A 142 -4.96 -23.95 -0.87
N GLU A 143 -4.11 -23.84 -1.90
CA GLU A 143 -2.69 -24.18 -1.86
C GLU A 143 -1.86 -23.11 -1.10
N LEU A 144 -2.41 -21.90 -0.95
CA LEU A 144 -1.75 -20.79 -0.29
C LEU A 144 -1.91 -20.80 1.23
N CYS A 145 -2.90 -21.48 1.80
CA CYS A 145 -3.18 -21.46 3.24
C CYS A 145 -3.97 -22.67 3.74
N GLU A 146 -3.47 -23.37 4.77
CA GLU A 146 -4.23 -24.42 5.46
C GLU A 146 -5.22 -23.86 6.52
N SER A 147 -5.02 -22.62 7.01
CA SER A 147 -5.74 -22.14 8.21
C SER A 147 -6.30 -20.72 8.16
N SER A 148 -5.63 -19.75 7.50
CA SER A 148 -6.11 -18.36 7.49
C SER A 148 -5.49 -17.54 6.36
N LEU A 149 -6.32 -17.11 5.40
CA LEU A 149 -5.92 -16.22 4.32
C LEU A 149 -6.49 -14.83 4.53
N PHE A 150 -5.62 -13.82 4.52
CA PHE A 150 -6.03 -12.43 4.41
C PHE A 150 -5.86 -11.96 2.98
N MET A 151 -6.88 -11.29 2.45
CA MET A 151 -6.87 -10.80 1.07
C MET A 151 -7.43 -9.38 1.00
N PHE A 152 -6.70 -8.50 0.31
CA PHE A 152 -7.15 -7.13 0.09
C PHE A 152 -6.89 -6.65 -1.34
N SER A 153 -7.84 -5.87 -1.85
CA SER A 153 -7.84 -5.34 -3.22
C SER A 153 -6.88 -4.16 -3.35
N LEU A 154 -5.93 -4.25 -4.28
CA LEU A 154 -5.00 -3.15 -4.58
C LEU A 154 -5.74 -1.93 -5.11
N ASN A 155 -6.77 -2.13 -5.94
CA ASN A 155 -7.58 -1.02 -6.46
C ASN A 155 -8.28 -0.25 -5.34
N SER A 156 -8.79 -0.95 -4.32
CA SER A 156 -9.43 -0.28 -3.17
C SER A 156 -8.43 0.57 -2.39
N ILE A 157 -7.20 0.07 -2.21
CA ILE A 157 -6.14 0.82 -1.55
C ILE A 157 -5.74 2.04 -2.36
N PHE A 158 -5.53 1.89 -3.68
CA PHE A 158 -5.16 3.02 -4.53
C PHE A 158 -6.24 4.08 -4.58
N GLU A 159 -7.52 3.70 -4.67
CA GLU A 159 -8.61 4.66 -4.59
C GLU A 159 -8.61 5.42 -3.27
N GLU A 160 -8.42 4.73 -2.14
CA GLU A 160 -8.40 5.36 -0.83
C GLU A 160 -7.20 6.32 -0.68
N LEU A 161 -6.01 5.87 -1.06
CA LEU A 161 -4.80 6.68 -1.05
C LEU A 161 -4.96 7.91 -1.96
N PHE A 162 -5.46 7.71 -3.17
CA PHE A 162 -5.61 8.80 -4.14
C PHE A 162 -6.67 9.82 -3.70
N LYS A 163 -7.80 9.39 -3.13
CA LYS A 163 -8.80 10.30 -2.53
C LYS A 163 -8.16 11.21 -1.51
N LYS A 164 -7.32 10.67 -0.64
CA LYS A 164 -6.66 11.44 0.41
C LYS A 164 -5.55 12.32 -0.16
N MET A 165 -4.77 11.81 -1.11
CA MET A 165 -3.73 12.61 -1.78
C MET A 165 -4.31 13.81 -2.51
N LYS A 166 -5.44 13.67 -3.21
CA LYS A 166 -6.14 14.78 -3.89
C LYS A 166 -6.58 15.91 -2.95
N ILE A 167 -6.67 15.68 -1.64
CA ILE A 167 -7.00 16.73 -0.66
C ILE A 167 -5.76 17.60 -0.37
N TYR A 168 -4.56 17.06 -0.59
CA TYR A 168 -3.29 17.71 -0.29
C TYR A 168 -2.56 18.24 -1.53
N TYR A 169 -3.19 18.17 -2.70
CA TYR A 169 -2.76 18.76 -3.98
C TYR A 169 -3.85 19.66 -4.55
#